data_AF-A0A8S0W877-F1
#
_entry.id   AF-A0A8S0W877-F1
#
_cell.length_a   1.000
_cell.length_b   1.000
_cell.length_c   1.000
_cell.angle_alpha   90.00
_cell.angle_beta   90.00
_cell.angle_gamma   90.00
#
_symmetry.space_group_name_H-M   'P 1'
#
loop_
_entity.id
_entity.type
_entity.pdbx_description
1 polymer ?
#
loop_
_entity_poly.entity_id
_entity_poly.type
_entity_poly.pdbx_seq_one_letter_code
_entity_poly.pdbx_strand_id
1 'polypeptide(L)'
;MVRGNRPEKRNLYGFPMTPDSSRDIPGSLWHCLRNSQEKGRNQMTFRRLGRPPGSGQGGKRRQSPQERVGFRAGKICSGRGDRGFTLWELLLVLALMGFLMGSFIPHFTSSFIPIQKRMQEADVRRVEGALQLYKVDVGALPRHLEDLIRKPEGVKGWQGPYLKERPLSGPGMVYTFDSYGRVEVSP
;
A
#
# COMPACT_ATOMS: atom_id res chain seq x y z
N MET A 1 36.09 24.34 40.52
CA MET A 1 35.65 23.97 39.16
C MET A 1 34.79 22.71 39.25
N VAL A 2 33.47 22.84 39.21
CA VAL A 2 32.55 21.69 39.05
C VAL A 2 31.56 22.09 37.96
N ARG A 3 31.72 21.50 36.77
CA ARG A 3 30.78 21.68 35.65
C ARG A 3 29.49 20.93 35.99
N GLY A 4 28.41 21.68 36.24
CA GLY A 4 27.07 21.13 36.42
C GLY A 4 26.58 20.43 35.15
N ASN A 5 26.17 19.18 35.28
CA ASN A 5 25.67 18.35 34.20
C ASN A 5 24.23 18.78 33.85
N ARG A 6 23.97 19.07 32.58
CA ARG A 6 22.67 19.53 32.06
C ARG A 6 21.68 18.35 32.07
N PRO A 7 20.46 18.48 32.62
CA PRO A 7 19.53 17.36 32.71
C PRO A 7 19.00 16.95 31.33
N GLU A 8 19.32 15.73 30.92
CA GLU A 8 18.83 15.08 29.71
C GLU A 8 17.34 14.73 29.90
N LYS A 9 16.47 15.33 29.08
CA LYS A 9 15.02 15.09 29.13
C LYS A 9 14.72 13.69 28.59
N ARG A 10 14.41 12.76 29.50
CA ARG A 10 13.91 11.42 29.18
C ARG A 10 12.40 11.43 29.03
N ASN A 11 11.87 10.63 28.11
CA ASN A 11 10.44 10.36 28.01
C ASN A 11 9.98 9.42 29.15
N LEU A 12 8.66 9.25 29.32
CA LEU A 12 8.05 8.39 30.34
C LEU A 12 8.43 6.89 30.23
N TYR A 13 9.15 6.50 29.18
CA TYR A 13 9.62 5.14 28.92
C TYR A 13 11.15 5.01 28.94
N GLY A 14 11.88 6.04 29.39
CA GLY A 14 13.33 5.97 29.63
C GLY A 14 14.24 5.92 28.39
N PHE A 15 13.72 6.12 27.17
CA PHE A 15 14.53 6.13 25.95
C PHE A 15 15.13 7.52 25.66
N PRO A 16 16.38 7.61 25.15
CA PRO A 16 16.95 8.87 24.69
C PRO A 16 16.14 9.40 23.50
N MET A 17 15.63 10.63 23.60
CA MET A 17 14.98 11.31 22.47
C MET A 17 16.02 11.56 21.39
N THR A 18 15.87 10.92 20.23
CA THR A 18 16.61 11.32 19.04
C THR A 18 16.14 12.72 18.62
N PRO A 19 17.05 13.61 18.20
CA PRO A 19 16.65 14.91 17.66
C PRO A 19 15.79 14.70 16.42
N ASP A 20 14.57 15.25 16.45
CA ASP A 20 13.66 15.30 15.32
C ASP A 20 14.28 16.17 14.21
N SER A 21 14.87 15.51 13.22
CA SER A 21 15.44 16.10 11.99
C SER A 21 14.37 16.60 11.01
N SER A 22 13.21 17.06 11.51
CA SER A 22 12.10 17.56 10.68
C SER A 22 11.86 19.07 10.81
N ARG A 23 12.61 19.78 11.65
CA ARG A 23 12.42 21.23 11.87
C ARG A 23 13.37 22.15 11.10
N ASP A 24 14.32 21.60 10.35
CA ASP A 24 15.30 22.36 9.57
C ASP A 24 15.19 22.11 8.06
N ILE A 25 13.96 22.08 7.51
CA ILE A 25 13.76 22.15 6.06
C ILE A 25 13.49 23.62 5.69
N PRO A 26 14.45 24.35 5.09
CA PRO A 26 14.22 25.71 4.61
C PRO A 26 13.13 25.73 3.54
N GLY A 27 12.26 26.75 3.59
CA GLY A 27 11.08 26.90 2.72
C GLY A 27 11.35 26.87 1.21
N SER A 28 12.60 27.05 0.78
CA SER A 28 13.03 26.95 -0.61
C SER A 28 13.05 25.52 -1.16
N LEU A 29 13.16 24.49 -0.30
CA LEU A 29 13.11 23.08 -0.72
C LEU A 29 11.67 22.58 -0.95
N TRP A 30 10.67 23.26 -0.38
CA TRP A 30 9.26 22.95 -0.64
C TRP A 30 8.84 23.29 -2.07
N HIS A 31 9.55 24.20 -2.73
CA HIS A 31 9.25 24.59 -4.11
C HIS A 31 9.69 23.53 -5.14
N CYS A 32 10.73 22.76 -4.86
CA CYS A 32 11.20 21.69 -5.75
C CYS A 32 10.35 20.41 -5.62
N LEU A 33 9.87 20.08 -4.42
CA LEU A 33 9.05 18.86 -4.22
C LEU A 33 7.61 19.01 -4.74
N ARG A 34 7.08 20.24 -4.78
CA ARG A 34 5.71 20.52 -5.28
C ARG A 34 5.59 20.43 -6.80
N ASN A 35 6.67 20.71 -7.54
CA ASN A 35 6.62 20.80 -9.01
C ASN A 35 6.86 19.45 -9.74
N SER A 36 7.17 18.38 -9.01
CA SER A 36 7.50 17.06 -9.57
C SER A 36 6.38 16.01 -9.43
N GLN A 37 5.14 16.43 -9.19
CA GLN A 37 3.96 15.54 -9.09
C GLN A 37 2.78 15.94 -10.00
N GLU A 38 2.93 16.95 -10.86
CA GLU A 38 1.88 17.35 -11.82
C GLU A 38 2.06 16.77 -13.24
N LYS A 39 3.22 16.19 -13.56
CA LYS A 39 3.54 15.74 -14.93
C LYS A 39 3.20 14.26 -15.18
N GLY A 40 1.98 13.84 -14.84
CA GLY A 40 1.57 12.44 -15.00
C GLY A 40 0.06 12.15 -15.06
N ARG A 41 -0.81 13.16 -15.19
CA ARG A 41 -2.26 12.96 -15.24
C ARG A 41 -2.95 14.00 -16.11
N ASN A 42 -2.78 13.89 -17.42
CA ASN A 42 -3.76 14.38 -18.38
C ASN A 42 -3.36 13.93 -19.78
N GLN A 43 -4.02 12.88 -20.27
CA GLN A 43 -4.41 12.70 -21.68
C GLN A 43 -5.02 11.30 -21.80
N MET A 44 -6.33 11.17 -21.52
CA MET A 44 -7.16 10.09 -22.10
C MET A 44 -8.63 10.32 -21.80
N THR A 45 -9.20 11.39 -22.33
CA THR A 45 -10.65 11.57 -22.45
C THR A 45 -10.96 12.38 -23.70
N PHE A 46 -11.08 11.73 -24.86
CA PHE A 46 -11.83 12.36 -25.95
C PHE A 46 -12.51 11.37 -26.91
N ARG A 47 -13.84 11.40 -26.81
CA ARG A 47 -14.89 11.21 -27.83
C ARG A 47 -14.65 10.21 -28.97
N ARG A 48 -15.49 9.16 -28.96
CA ARG A 48 -15.94 8.47 -30.17
C ARG A 48 -17.45 8.63 -30.32
N LEU A 49 -17.90 9.52 -31.21
CA LEU A 49 -19.23 9.49 -31.82
C LEU A 49 -19.10 9.97 -33.28
N GLY A 50 -19.62 9.18 -34.21
CA GLY A 50 -20.04 9.64 -35.55
C GLY A 50 -19.13 9.35 -36.75
N ARG A 51 -19.53 8.36 -37.57
CA ARG A 51 -19.40 8.30 -39.05
C ARG A 51 -20.64 9.06 -39.64
N PRO A 52 -20.79 9.48 -40.93
CA PRO A 52 -20.11 9.13 -42.21
C PRO A 52 -19.96 10.36 -43.20
N PRO A 53 -20.12 10.27 -44.55
CA PRO A 53 -19.24 9.76 -45.63
C PRO A 53 -18.87 10.80 -46.74
N GLY A 54 -18.06 10.40 -47.74
CA GLY A 54 -17.90 11.07 -49.06
C GLY A 54 -16.46 11.50 -49.39
N SER A 55 -15.71 10.81 -50.27
CA SER A 55 -15.61 10.97 -51.74
C SER A 55 -14.54 11.99 -52.19
N GLY A 56 -13.59 11.54 -53.04
CA GLY A 56 -12.64 12.41 -53.76
C GLY A 56 -11.18 12.13 -53.39
N GLN A 57 -10.51 11.17 -54.02
CA GLN A 57 -9.68 11.30 -55.23
C GLN A 57 -8.32 11.99 -55.02
N GLY A 58 -7.24 11.25 -55.32
CA GLY A 58 -6.04 11.77 -55.97
C GLY A 58 -4.96 12.42 -55.10
N GLY A 59 -3.83 11.72 -54.93
CA GLY A 59 -2.62 12.36 -54.42
C GLY A 59 -1.46 11.41 -54.13
N LYS A 60 -0.79 10.91 -55.18
CA LYS A 60 0.54 10.29 -55.05
C LYS A 60 1.50 11.32 -54.44
N ARG A 61 2.01 11.08 -53.23
CA ARG A 61 3.27 11.72 -52.79
C ARG A 61 4.05 10.84 -51.82
N ARG A 62 5.13 10.30 -52.39
CA ARG A 62 6.46 10.09 -51.78
C ARG A 62 6.48 9.19 -50.55
N GLN A 63 6.70 7.91 -50.80
CA GLN A 63 7.23 6.94 -49.84
C GLN A 63 8.61 7.42 -49.35
N SER A 64 8.70 7.83 -48.09
CA SER A 64 9.96 7.87 -47.34
C SER A 64 10.23 6.49 -46.77
N PRO A 65 11.48 5.98 -46.80
CA PRO A 65 11.78 4.61 -46.45
C PRO A 65 11.42 4.29 -45.01
N GLN A 66 10.62 3.24 -44.81
CA GLN A 66 10.52 2.55 -43.53
C GLN A 66 11.91 2.08 -43.14
N GLU A 67 12.42 2.66 -42.07
CA GLU A 67 13.54 2.14 -41.30
C GLU A 67 13.11 0.77 -40.77
N ARG A 68 13.46 -0.29 -41.53
CA ARG A 68 13.29 -1.67 -41.09
C ARG A 68 14.15 -1.86 -39.86
N VAL A 69 13.55 -1.79 -38.68
CA VAL A 69 14.10 -2.42 -37.48
C VAL A 69 14.06 -3.91 -37.73
N GLY A 70 15.12 -4.41 -38.38
CA GLY A 70 15.37 -5.82 -38.53
C GLY A 70 15.64 -6.38 -37.14
N PHE A 71 14.62 -6.96 -36.53
CA PHE A 71 14.81 -7.90 -35.44
C PHE A 71 15.60 -9.05 -36.04
N ARG A 72 16.92 -9.00 -35.91
CA ARG A 72 17.80 -10.14 -36.18
C ARG A 72 17.35 -11.21 -35.20
N ALA A 73 16.46 -12.09 -35.63
CA ALA A 73 16.23 -13.37 -35.00
C ALA A 73 17.61 -14.03 -34.93
N GLY A 74 18.22 -13.98 -33.75
CA GLY A 74 19.44 -14.72 -33.46
C GLY A 74 19.10 -16.17 -33.74
N LYS A 75 19.67 -16.71 -34.83
CA LYS A 75 19.71 -18.15 -35.04
C LYS A 75 20.38 -18.71 -33.80
N ILE A 76 19.63 -19.38 -32.93
CA ILE A 76 20.23 -20.25 -31.93
C ILE A 76 20.88 -21.34 -32.77
N CYS A 77 22.18 -21.21 -33.01
CA CYS A 77 22.94 -22.21 -33.74
C CYS A 77 22.89 -23.48 -32.88
N SER A 78 21.99 -24.38 -33.27
CA SER A 78 21.94 -25.78 -32.85
C SER A 78 23.26 -26.45 -33.28
N GLY A 79 24.27 -26.30 -32.43
CA GLY A 79 25.56 -26.94 -32.55
C GLY A 79 25.44 -28.37 -32.07
N ARG A 80 25.51 -29.30 -33.02
CA ARG A 80 25.47 -30.74 -32.84
C ARG A 80 26.55 -31.18 -31.86
N GLY A 81 26.10 -31.86 -30.81
CA GLY A 81 26.91 -32.46 -29.77
C GLY A 81 25.95 -33.12 -28.79
N ASP A 82 25.37 -34.24 -29.20
CA ASP A 82 24.56 -35.11 -28.34
C ASP A 82 25.46 -35.73 -27.27
N ARG A 83 25.92 -34.90 -26.35
CA ARG A 83 26.44 -35.32 -25.06
C ARG A 83 25.21 -35.68 -24.24
N GLY A 84 24.90 -36.97 -24.18
CA GLY A 84 23.87 -37.47 -23.28
C GLY A 84 24.13 -36.98 -21.86
N PHE A 85 23.05 -36.66 -21.13
CA PHE A 85 23.12 -36.32 -19.71
C PHE A 85 23.87 -37.42 -18.96
N THR A 86 24.90 -37.05 -18.20
CA THR A 86 25.56 -38.01 -17.31
C THR A 86 24.62 -38.35 -16.15
N LEU A 87 24.65 -39.59 -15.67
CA LEU A 87 23.87 -40.00 -14.49
C LEU A 87 24.18 -39.14 -13.27
N TRP A 88 25.43 -38.69 -13.15
CA TRP A 88 25.88 -37.85 -12.06
C TRP A 88 25.28 -36.44 -12.10
N GLU A 89 25.09 -35.86 -13.30
CA GLU A 89 24.43 -34.56 -13.46
C GLU A 89 22.97 -34.61 -12.96
N LEU A 90 22.25 -35.68 -13.24
CA LEU A 90 20.89 -35.85 -12.71
C LEU A 90 20.90 -36.17 -11.21
N LEU A 91 21.86 -36.97 -10.74
CA LEU A 91 21.99 -37.36 -9.34
C LEU A 91 22.24 -36.15 -8.43
N LEU A 92 23.19 -35.28 -8.80
CA LEU A 92 23.49 -34.07 -8.04
C LEU A 92 22.30 -33.11 -8.00
N VAL A 93 21.55 -32.97 -9.10
CA VAL A 93 20.37 -32.10 -9.17
C VAL A 93 19.27 -32.59 -8.23
N LEU A 94 18.96 -33.89 -8.24
CA LEU A 94 17.96 -34.46 -7.34
C LEU A 94 18.42 -34.42 -5.87
N ALA A 95 19.71 -34.62 -5.61
CA ALA A 95 20.29 -34.50 -4.27
C ALA A 95 20.20 -33.05 -3.74
N LEU A 96 20.58 -32.06 -4.55
CA LEU A 96 20.47 -30.66 -4.18
C LEU A 96 19.01 -30.21 -4.08
N MET A 97 18.12 -30.65 -4.97
CA MET A 97 16.68 -30.36 -4.85
C MET A 97 16.10 -30.95 -3.56
N GLY A 98 16.46 -32.19 -3.19
CA GLY A 98 16.05 -32.80 -1.93
C GLY A 98 16.57 -32.04 -0.70
N PHE A 99 17.85 -31.65 -0.72
CA PHE A 99 18.46 -30.86 0.35
C PHE A 99 17.80 -29.48 0.51
N LEU A 100 17.59 -28.77 -0.60
CA LEU A 100 16.96 -27.46 -0.63
C LEU A 100 15.51 -27.53 -0.17
N MET A 101 14.70 -28.47 -0.70
CA MET A 101 13.30 -28.61 -0.27
C MET A 101 13.17 -29.02 1.20
N GLY A 102 14.10 -29.80 1.74
CA GLY A 102 14.16 -30.08 3.17
C GLY A 102 14.57 -28.88 4.03
N SER A 103 15.47 -28.03 3.53
CA SER A 103 16.05 -26.92 4.31
C SER A 103 15.27 -25.60 4.20
N PHE A 104 14.45 -25.38 3.16
CA PHE A 104 13.83 -24.07 2.91
C PHE A 104 12.49 -23.81 3.64
N ILE A 105 12.01 -24.74 4.47
CA ILE A 105 10.76 -24.61 5.25
C ILE A 105 10.79 -23.53 6.36
N PRO A 106 11.85 -23.35 7.17
CA PRO A 106 11.70 -22.72 8.49
C PRO A 106 11.70 -21.18 8.50
N HIS A 107 11.87 -20.51 7.35
CA HIS A 107 12.13 -19.07 7.35
C HIS A 107 10.93 -18.17 7.03
N PHE A 108 9.77 -18.72 6.68
CA PHE A 108 8.64 -17.91 6.19
C PHE A 108 7.51 -17.66 7.20
N THR A 109 7.58 -18.17 8.44
CA THR A 109 6.43 -18.14 9.38
C THR A 109 6.46 -17.02 10.43
N SER A 110 7.58 -16.31 10.61
CA SER A 110 7.77 -15.44 11.79
C SER A 110 7.19 -14.03 11.67
N SER A 111 6.86 -13.56 10.47
CA SER A 111 6.43 -12.17 10.25
C SER A 111 4.91 -11.97 10.24
N PHE A 112 4.10 -13.04 10.16
CA PHE A 112 2.64 -12.91 10.10
C PHE A 112 1.98 -12.68 11.47
N ILE A 113 2.56 -13.23 12.54
CA ILE A 113 2.00 -13.16 13.90
C ILE A 113 2.02 -11.73 14.49
N PRO A 114 3.10 -10.93 14.38
CA PRO A 114 3.12 -9.59 14.96
C PRO A 114 2.31 -8.56 14.17
N ILE A 115 2.03 -8.79 12.88
CA ILE A 115 1.29 -7.83 12.04
C ILE A 115 -0.19 -7.81 12.46
N GLN A 116 -0.77 -8.94 12.82
CA GLN A 116 -2.20 -9.01 13.20
C GLN A 116 -2.50 -8.15 14.44
N LYS A 117 -1.66 -8.22 15.47
CA LYS A 117 -1.82 -7.37 16.68
C LYS A 117 -1.70 -5.89 16.35
N ARG A 118 -0.70 -5.52 15.53
CA ARG A 118 -0.49 -4.11 15.14
C ARG A 118 -1.62 -3.56 14.26
N MET A 119 -2.18 -4.39 13.38
CA MET A 119 -3.34 -4.01 12.57
C MET A 119 -4.57 -3.84 13.46
N GLN A 120 -4.81 -4.77 14.39
CA GLN A 120 -5.91 -4.69 15.35
C GLN A 120 -5.81 -3.43 16.23
N GLU A 121 -4.62 -3.12 16.76
CA GLU A 121 -4.39 -1.89 17.52
C GLU A 121 -4.64 -0.64 16.69
N ALA A 122 -4.23 -0.63 15.42
CA ALA A 122 -4.50 0.48 14.50
C ALA A 122 -6.00 0.63 14.22
N ASP A 123 -6.73 -0.48 14.09
CA ASP A 123 -8.17 -0.47 13.85
C ASP A 123 -8.97 0.00 15.06
N VAL A 124 -8.60 -0.44 16.28
CA VAL A 124 -9.19 0.07 17.53
C VAL A 124 -9.09 1.59 17.58
N ARG A 125 -7.90 2.14 17.33
CA ARG A 125 -7.68 3.60 17.33
C ARG A 125 -8.49 4.33 16.26
N ARG A 126 -8.69 3.72 15.08
CA ARG A 126 -9.52 4.30 14.01
C ARG A 126 -10.98 4.38 14.45
N VAL A 127 -11.51 3.32 15.07
CA VAL A 127 -12.89 3.30 15.56
C VAL A 127 -13.07 4.28 16.71
N GLU A 128 -12.14 4.34 17.67
CA GLU A 128 -12.18 5.30 18.77
C GLU A 128 -12.19 6.75 18.26
N GLY A 129 -11.34 7.08 17.28
CA GLY A 129 -11.32 8.42 16.67
C GLY A 129 -12.64 8.75 15.97
N ALA A 130 -13.23 7.78 15.27
CA ALA A 130 -14.51 7.96 14.60
C ALA A 130 -15.69 8.13 15.59
N LEU A 131 -15.69 7.39 16.71
CA LEU A 131 -16.67 7.56 17.79
C LEU A 131 -16.56 8.94 18.45
N GLN A 132 -15.35 9.41 18.70
CA GLN A 132 -15.12 10.75 19.26
C GLN A 132 -15.63 11.84 18.31
N LEU A 133 -15.37 11.69 17.01
CA LEU A 133 -15.84 12.65 16.01
C LEU A 133 -17.38 12.66 15.90
N TYR A 134 -18.01 11.48 15.89
CA TYR A 134 -19.48 11.36 15.95
C TYR A 134 -20.05 12.04 17.20
N LYS A 135 -19.42 11.84 18.37
CA LYS A 135 -19.84 12.48 19.62
C LYS A 135 -19.74 14.01 19.56
N VAL A 136 -18.73 14.55 18.89
CA VAL A 136 -18.56 16.01 18.72
C VAL A 136 -19.67 16.58 17.83
N ASP A 137 -20.05 15.88 16.77
CA ASP A 137 -21.02 16.37 15.79
C ASP A 137 -22.48 16.17 16.23
N VAL A 138 -22.79 15.03 16.85
CA VAL A 138 -24.16 14.63 17.24
C VAL A 138 -24.42 14.87 18.73
N GLY A 139 -23.38 14.95 19.56
CA GLY A 139 -23.48 15.11 21.01
C GLY A 139 -23.74 13.80 21.78
N ALA A 140 -23.96 12.69 21.08
CA ALA A 140 -24.24 11.38 21.66
C ALA A 140 -23.35 10.31 21.00
N LEU A 141 -23.13 9.18 21.68
CA LEU A 141 -22.52 8.02 21.03
C LEU A 141 -23.56 7.26 20.19
N PRO A 142 -23.12 6.62 19.10
CA PRO A 142 -23.98 5.74 18.31
C PRO A 142 -24.35 4.47 19.08
N ARG A 143 -25.43 3.80 18.68
CA ARG A 143 -25.85 2.53 19.29
C ARG A 143 -25.17 1.35 18.63
N HIS A 144 -24.87 1.49 17.34
CA HIS A 144 -24.29 0.45 16.52
C HIS A 144 -23.05 0.99 15.81
N LEU A 145 -22.08 0.12 15.52
CA LEU A 145 -20.87 0.51 14.79
C LEU A 145 -21.20 0.94 13.35
N GLU A 146 -22.30 0.41 12.82
CA GLU A 146 -22.83 0.70 11.50
C GLU A 146 -23.26 2.16 11.33
N ASP A 147 -23.62 2.85 12.42
CA ASP A 147 -24.01 4.27 12.45
C ASP A 147 -22.82 5.22 12.13
N LEU A 148 -21.58 4.71 12.23
CA LEU A 148 -20.38 5.44 11.82
C LEU A 148 -20.18 5.40 10.31
N ILE A 149 -20.71 4.37 9.64
CA ILE A 149 -20.57 4.17 8.19
C ILE A 149 -21.77 4.78 7.47
N ARG A 150 -22.98 4.55 8.00
CA ARG A 150 -24.24 4.99 7.44
C ARG A 150 -24.97 5.88 8.43
N LYS A 151 -25.61 6.93 7.91
CA LYS A 151 -26.40 7.83 8.75
C LYS A 151 -27.57 7.08 9.40
N PRO A 152 -27.70 7.07 10.74
CA PRO A 152 -28.88 6.54 11.42
C PRO A 152 -30.09 7.47 11.28
N GLU A 153 -31.29 6.90 11.37
CA GLU A 153 -32.55 7.65 11.31
C GLU A 153 -32.73 8.57 12.53
N GLY A 154 -33.24 9.78 12.30
CA GLY A 154 -33.55 10.73 13.37
C GLY A 154 -32.37 11.51 13.94
N VAL A 155 -31.14 11.30 13.44
CA VAL A 155 -29.95 12.04 13.92
C VAL A 155 -29.74 13.36 13.18
N LYS A 156 -29.75 14.45 13.94
CA LYS A 156 -29.42 15.81 13.49
C LYS A 156 -27.93 16.07 13.73
N GLY A 157 -27.24 16.68 12.77
CA GLY A 157 -25.82 17.03 12.89
C GLY A 157 -24.82 16.03 12.33
N TRP A 158 -25.26 14.88 11.80
CA TRP A 158 -24.37 13.92 11.14
C TRP A 158 -23.72 14.52 9.89
N GLN A 159 -22.38 14.59 9.85
CA GLN A 159 -21.62 15.29 8.81
C GLN A 159 -21.09 14.36 7.71
N GLY A 160 -21.11 13.04 7.92
CA GLY A 160 -20.66 12.08 6.92
C GLY A 160 -20.25 10.75 7.53
N PRO A 161 -19.81 9.79 6.70
CA PRO A 161 -19.25 8.54 7.18
C PRO A 161 -17.95 8.81 7.94
N TYR A 162 -17.96 8.56 9.24
CA TYR A 162 -16.79 8.65 10.11
C TYR A 162 -15.85 7.46 9.92
N LEU A 163 -16.38 6.38 9.32
CA LEU A 163 -15.64 5.18 8.99
C LEU A 163 -15.94 4.78 7.54
N LYS A 164 -14.90 4.51 6.75
CA LYS A 164 -15.06 4.11 5.34
C LYS A 164 -15.69 2.72 5.23
N GLU A 165 -15.17 1.81 6.04
CA GLU A 165 -15.48 0.38 6.01
C GLU A 165 -15.38 -0.16 7.42
N ARG A 166 -16.10 -1.25 7.71
CA ARG A 166 -15.99 -1.93 8.99
C ARG A 166 -14.58 -2.53 9.08
N PRO A 167 -13.78 -2.23 10.12
CA PRO A 167 -12.46 -2.82 10.28
C PRO A 167 -12.60 -4.34 10.33
N LEU A 168 -11.72 -5.02 9.59
CA LEU A 168 -11.65 -6.47 9.58
C LEU A 168 -10.91 -6.91 10.83
N SER A 169 -11.66 -7.15 11.90
CA SER A 169 -11.15 -7.91 13.01
C SER A 169 -10.85 -9.33 12.54
N GLY A 170 -9.85 -9.98 13.16
CA GLY A 170 -9.49 -11.36 12.84
C GLY A 170 -10.70 -12.31 12.87
N PRO A 171 -10.60 -13.51 12.28
CA PRO A 171 -11.73 -14.44 12.21
C PRO A 171 -12.35 -14.68 13.60
N GLY A 172 -13.65 -14.40 13.73
CA GLY A 172 -14.42 -14.56 14.97
C GLY A 172 -14.45 -13.33 15.90
N MET A 173 -13.63 -12.31 15.66
CA MET A 173 -13.52 -11.16 16.56
C MET A 173 -14.58 -10.10 16.24
N VAL A 174 -15.18 -9.47 17.26
CA VAL A 174 -16.17 -8.39 17.10
C VAL A 174 -15.76 -7.16 17.91
N TYR A 175 -15.89 -5.98 17.31
CA TYR A 175 -15.69 -4.71 18.01
C TYR A 175 -16.93 -4.34 18.81
N THR A 176 -16.76 -4.16 20.11
CA THR A 176 -17.75 -3.58 21.01
C THR A 176 -17.19 -2.29 21.59
N PHE A 177 -18.06 -1.40 22.03
CA PHE A 177 -17.64 -0.17 22.69
C PHE A 177 -18.53 0.13 23.89
N ASP A 178 -17.94 0.73 24.91
CA ASP A 178 -18.66 1.14 26.11
C ASP A 178 -19.33 2.53 25.93
N SER A 179 -20.12 2.93 26.93
CA SER A 179 -20.74 4.26 26.96
C SER A 179 -19.73 5.41 27.05
N TYR A 180 -18.48 5.12 27.38
CA TYR A 180 -17.38 6.07 27.45
C TYR A 180 -16.63 6.22 26.12
N GLY A 181 -16.93 5.37 25.13
CA GLY A 181 -16.29 5.37 23.81
C GLY A 181 -14.97 4.61 23.73
N ARG A 182 -14.67 3.75 24.70
CA ARG A 182 -13.55 2.81 24.63
C ARG A 182 -13.95 1.63 23.76
N VAL A 183 -13.08 1.25 22.84
CA VAL A 183 -13.31 0.12 21.94
C VAL A 183 -12.59 -1.10 22.47
N GLU A 184 -13.33 -2.18 22.68
CA GLU A 184 -12.80 -3.48 23.06
C GLU A 184 -13.06 -4.50 21.95
N VAL A 185 -12.16 -5.48 21.84
CA VAL A 185 -12.32 -6.56 20.86
C VAL A 185 -12.64 -7.83 21.65
N SER A 186 -13.85 -8.34 21.45
CA SER A 186 -14.26 -9.62 22.02
C SER A 186 -13.91 -10.74 21.04
N PRO A 187 -13.33 -11.86 21.50
CA PRO A 187 -13.27 -13.11 20.75
C PRO A 187 -14.65 -13.76 20.61
#